data_AF-A0A9D4WQK2-F1
#
_entry.id   AF-A0A9D4WQK2-F1
#
_cell.length_a   1.000
_cell.length_b   1.000
_cell.length_c   1.000
_cell.angle_alpha   90.00
_cell.angle_beta   90.00
_cell.angle_gamma   90.00
#
_symmetry.space_group_name_H-M   'P 1'
#
loop_
_entity.id
_entity.type
_entity.pdbx_description
1 polymer ?
#
loop_
_entity_poly.entity_id
_entity_poly.type
_entity_poly.pdbx_seq_one_letter_code
_entity_poly.pdbx_strand_id
1 'polypeptide(L)'
;MNVGYYYHPFSSLAHHSSVSCYAPITRTSQTLLHHHRPVSISFSFFQNPNFYTGNTIFFKMQRFCSVSGKNKNKAMVERLQHFGVIMSNKVAEVMETVDRALFVPSGSASPYDDSPVAIGYNATISAPHMHATCLQLLEENLQPGMHALDIGSGTGYLTACFAQMVGPQGRVVGVEHIPELVSLAIENIQKSAAATLLKDGSLSVHAGGMISKISVNLKD
;
A
#
# COMPACT_ATOMS: atom_id res chain seq x y z
N MET A 1 18.90 39.81 24.39
CA MET A 1 20.26 39.22 24.36
C MET A 1 20.19 37.82 24.95
N ASN A 2 20.99 36.89 24.41
CA ASN A 2 21.29 35.50 24.81
C ASN A 2 20.55 34.89 26.03
N VAL A 3 19.78 33.79 25.88
CA VAL A 3 20.16 32.39 25.54
C VAL A 3 20.77 31.63 26.74
N GLY A 4 20.15 30.49 27.09
CA GLY A 4 20.61 29.55 28.11
C GLY A 4 19.73 28.31 28.20
N TYR A 5 20.02 27.29 27.39
CA TYR A 5 19.41 25.95 27.49
C TYR A 5 20.19 25.08 28.49
N TYR A 6 19.52 24.19 29.22
CA TYR A 6 20.17 23.07 29.88
C TYR A 6 19.47 21.74 29.55
N TYR A 7 20.23 20.88 28.88
CA TYR A 7 19.97 19.45 28.68
C TYR A 7 20.71 18.65 29.77
N HIS A 8 20.19 17.48 30.15
CA HIS A 8 20.99 16.42 30.78
C HIS A 8 20.66 15.04 30.16
N PRO A 9 21.58 14.06 30.22
CA PRO A 9 21.77 13.13 29.10
C PRO A 9 21.42 11.65 29.36
N PHE A 10 21.52 10.89 28.28
CA PHE A 10 21.40 9.43 28.17
C PHE A 10 22.64 8.68 28.71
N SER A 11 22.43 7.48 29.26
CA SER A 11 23.40 6.37 29.32
C SER A 11 22.63 5.05 29.44
N SER A 12 22.51 4.23 28.38
CA SER A 12 23.52 3.31 27.85
C SER A 12 23.79 2.09 28.73
N LEU A 13 23.35 0.92 28.28
CA LEU A 13 23.97 -0.37 28.56
C LEU A 13 23.58 -1.36 27.45
N ALA A 14 24.56 -1.71 26.61
CA ALA A 14 24.44 -2.75 25.60
C ALA A 14 25.29 -3.95 26.03
N HIS A 15 24.79 -5.16 25.79
CA HIS A 15 25.64 -6.35 25.79
C HIS A 15 25.38 -7.20 24.55
N HIS A 16 26.48 -7.58 23.90
CA HIS A 16 26.60 -8.64 22.90
C HIS A 16 25.82 -9.90 23.33
N SER A 17 25.22 -10.68 22.43
CA SER A 17 26.02 -11.48 21.49
C SER A 17 25.21 -12.04 20.31
N SER A 18 25.86 -12.03 19.14
CA SER A 18 25.45 -12.76 17.94
C SER A 18 25.69 -14.26 18.12
N VAL A 19 24.70 -15.09 17.80
CA VAL A 19 24.88 -16.55 17.65
C VAL A 19 24.39 -16.99 16.28
N SER A 20 25.34 -17.39 15.43
CA SER A 20 25.06 -18.08 14.17
C SER A 20 24.98 -19.59 14.44
N CYS A 21 23.87 -20.21 14.07
CA CYS A 21 23.68 -21.66 14.20
C CYS A 21 23.72 -22.34 12.83
N TYR A 22 24.94 -22.59 12.34
CA TYR A 22 25.17 -23.65 11.36
C TYR A 22 25.22 -25.01 12.08
N ALA A 23 24.49 -26.00 11.58
CA ALA A 23 24.60 -27.41 11.98
C ALA A 23 24.56 -28.33 10.75
N PRO A 24 25.20 -29.52 10.77
CA PRO A 24 25.87 -30.04 9.57
C PRO A 24 25.15 -31.18 8.83
N ILE A 25 25.61 -31.42 7.60
CA ILE A 25 25.25 -32.56 6.73
C ILE A 25 26.01 -33.83 7.15
N THR A 26 25.32 -34.98 7.16
CA THR A 26 25.73 -36.40 6.94
C THR A 26 24.54 -37.27 7.43
N ARG A 27 24.20 -38.50 7.01
CA ARG A 27 24.65 -39.53 6.04
C ARG A 27 23.43 -40.49 5.84
N THR A 28 23.24 -41.40 4.86
CA THR A 28 24.06 -42.00 3.78
C THR A 28 23.13 -42.42 2.61
N SER A 29 23.69 -43.01 1.55
CA SER A 29 23.10 -43.61 0.35
C SER A 29 21.99 -44.67 0.53
N GLN A 30 21.08 -44.76 -0.45
CA GLN A 30 20.91 -45.99 -1.24
C GLN A 30 20.32 -45.73 -2.63
N THR A 31 20.93 -46.36 -3.64
CA THR A 31 20.50 -46.37 -5.05
C THR A 31 19.44 -47.43 -5.31
N LEU A 32 18.46 -47.16 -6.17
CA LEU A 32 18.01 -48.13 -7.17
C LEU A 32 17.39 -47.45 -8.40
N LEU A 33 17.58 -48.09 -9.55
CA LEU A 33 17.15 -47.64 -10.87
C LEU A 33 15.68 -48.03 -11.11
N HIS A 34 14.96 -47.26 -11.93
CA HIS A 34 14.41 -47.83 -13.18
C HIS A 34 13.93 -46.72 -14.14
N HIS A 35 14.20 -46.92 -15.42
CA HIS A 35 14.03 -45.91 -16.46
C HIS A 35 12.79 -46.26 -17.30
N HIS A 36 11.72 -45.45 -17.22
CA HIS A 36 10.55 -45.57 -18.08
C HIS A 36 10.29 -44.26 -18.82
N ARG A 37 10.45 -44.30 -20.15
CA ARG A 37 9.89 -43.29 -21.06
C ARG A 37 8.38 -43.53 -21.20
N PRO A 38 7.62 -42.49 -21.52
CA PRO A 38 6.79 -42.61 -22.72
C PRO A 38 6.95 -41.42 -23.68
N VAL A 39 6.78 -41.75 -24.96
CA VAL A 39 6.64 -40.82 -26.09
C VAL A 39 5.15 -40.53 -26.27
N SER A 40 4.75 -39.30 -26.56
CA SER A 40 3.56 -39.00 -27.39
C SER A 40 3.56 -37.51 -27.80
N ILE A 41 3.72 -37.21 -29.08
CA ILE A 41 2.68 -37.04 -30.12
C ILE A 41 2.24 -35.57 -30.21
N SER A 42 2.62 -34.93 -31.32
CA SER A 42 2.05 -33.66 -31.76
C SER A 42 0.72 -33.94 -32.47
N PHE A 43 -0.31 -33.13 -32.20
CA PHE A 43 -1.60 -33.24 -32.89
C PHE A 43 -2.10 -31.85 -33.32
N SER A 44 -2.00 -31.59 -34.62
CA SER A 44 -2.59 -30.42 -35.26
C SER A 44 -4.05 -30.70 -35.60
N PHE A 45 -5.00 -30.00 -34.98
CA PHE A 45 -6.39 -29.93 -35.45
C PHE A 45 -6.85 -28.46 -35.36
N PHE A 46 -7.03 -27.76 -36.48
CA PHE A 46 -8.11 -27.82 -37.48
C PHE A 46 -9.09 -26.67 -37.24
N GLN A 47 -9.23 -25.78 -38.23
CA GLN A 47 -10.25 -24.73 -38.21
C GLN A 47 -11.62 -25.34 -38.46
N ASN A 48 -12.64 -24.92 -37.71
CA ASN A 48 -14.01 -24.89 -38.24
C ASN A 48 -14.81 -23.78 -37.53
N PRO A 49 -15.50 -22.87 -38.26
CA PRO A 49 -16.20 -21.74 -37.65
C PRO A 49 -17.69 -22.05 -37.36
N ASN A 50 -18.31 -21.11 -36.64
CA ASN A 50 -19.76 -20.96 -36.46
C ASN A 50 -20.49 -22.00 -35.59
N PHE A 51 -20.84 -21.61 -34.36
CA PHE A 51 -22.21 -21.75 -33.90
C PHE A 51 -22.61 -20.57 -33.00
N TYR A 52 -23.85 -20.12 -33.14
CA TYR A 52 -24.37 -18.93 -32.45
C TYR A 52 -24.89 -19.28 -31.05
N THR A 53 -24.85 -18.32 -30.11
CA THR A 53 -26.04 -17.71 -29.45
C THR A 53 -25.59 -16.88 -28.24
N GLY A 54 -26.22 -15.72 -28.03
CA GLY A 54 -25.68 -14.63 -27.23
C GLY A 54 -25.55 -14.83 -25.72
N ASN A 55 -24.74 -13.93 -25.12
CA ASN A 55 -25.30 -13.02 -24.13
C ASN A 55 -24.48 -11.72 -24.03
N THR A 56 -25.17 -10.59 -23.87
CA THR A 56 -24.56 -9.25 -23.87
C THR A 56 -24.07 -8.88 -22.46
N ILE A 57 -22.79 -9.13 -22.14
CA ILE A 57 -22.11 -8.42 -21.04
C ILE A 57 -20.76 -7.87 -21.54
N PHE A 58 -20.64 -6.55 -21.44
CA PHE A 58 -19.68 -5.71 -22.16
C PHE A 58 -18.40 -5.51 -21.34
N PHE A 59 -17.45 -6.45 -21.39
CA PHE A 59 -16.17 -6.34 -20.65
C PHE A 59 -14.96 -6.09 -21.56
N LYS A 60 -14.95 -4.93 -22.23
CA LYS A 60 -13.72 -4.38 -22.83
C LYS A 60 -13.73 -2.86 -22.87
N MET A 61 -13.24 -2.24 -21.79
CA MET A 61 -12.86 -0.83 -21.78
C MET A 61 -11.37 -0.71 -21.42
N GLN A 62 -10.50 -0.93 -22.40
CA GLN A 62 -9.08 -0.55 -22.28
C GLN A 62 -9.00 0.98 -22.18
N ARG A 63 -8.94 1.50 -20.95
CA ARG A 63 -8.83 2.94 -20.70
C ARG A 63 -7.38 3.40 -20.82
N PHE A 64 -6.96 3.64 -22.07
CA PHE A 64 -5.71 4.35 -22.38
C PHE A 64 -5.78 5.78 -21.81
N CYS A 65 -5.05 6.04 -20.73
CA CYS A 65 -4.83 7.36 -20.14
C CYS A 65 -3.40 7.41 -19.56
N SER A 66 -2.58 8.35 -20.06
CA SER A 66 -1.22 8.73 -19.62
C SER A 66 -0.31 7.66 -18.99
N VAL A 67 0.57 7.08 -19.82
CA VAL A 67 1.45 5.94 -19.49
C VAL A 67 2.70 6.30 -18.66
N SER A 68 2.94 7.59 -18.33
CA SER A 68 4.19 8.02 -17.69
C SER A 68 4.31 7.74 -16.17
N GLY A 69 3.19 7.82 -15.42
CA GLY A 69 3.18 7.61 -13.96
C GLY A 69 2.92 6.17 -13.53
N LYS A 70 1.83 5.56 -14.03
CA LYS A 70 1.38 4.21 -13.65
C LYS A 70 2.47 3.14 -13.72
N ASN A 71 3.34 3.20 -14.71
CA ASN A 71 4.42 2.24 -14.90
C ASN A 71 5.46 2.29 -13.75
N LYS A 72 5.68 3.46 -13.13
CA LYS A 72 6.61 3.63 -12.00
C LYS A 72 5.98 3.24 -10.66
N ASN A 73 4.72 3.59 -10.43
CA ASN A 73 3.99 3.16 -9.23
C ASN A 73 3.87 1.63 -9.19
N LYS A 74 3.52 1.01 -10.32
CA LYS A 74 3.46 -0.45 -10.45
C LYS A 74 4.83 -1.09 -10.20
N ALA A 75 5.89 -0.61 -10.84
CA ALA A 75 7.25 -1.11 -10.62
C ALA A 75 7.74 -0.96 -9.16
N MET A 76 7.24 0.03 -8.40
CA MET A 76 7.50 0.14 -6.96
C MET A 76 6.82 -0.99 -6.19
N VAL A 77 5.53 -1.26 -6.44
CA VAL A 77 4.79 -2.37 -5.79
C VAL A 77 5.41 -3.72 -6.16
N GLU A 78 5.75 -3.94 -7.42
CA GLU A 78 6.43 -5.16 -7.89
C GLU A 78 7.78 -5.39 -7.18
N ARG A 79 8.56 -4.32 -6.92
CA ARG A 79 9.79 -4.44 -6.10
C ARG A 79 9.49 -4.85 -4.66
N LEU A 80 8.48 -4.25 -4.03
CA LEU A 80 8.07 -4.60 -2.66
C LEU A 80 7.56 -6.04 -2.58
N GLN A 81 6.85 -6.53 -3.59
CA GLN A 81 6.48 -7.94 -3.71
C GLN A 81 7.71 -8.84 -3.88
N HIS A 82 8.65 -8.47 -4.75
CA HIS A 82 9.88 -9.23 -4.99
C HIS A 82 10.74 -9.40 -3.73
N PHE A 83 10.82 -8.38 -2.88
CA PHE A 83 11.51 -8.44 -1.58
C PHE A 83 10.68 -9.07 -0.44
N GLY A 84 9.47 -9.57 -0.73
CA GLY A 84 8.60 -10.19 0.28
C GLY A 84 7.98 -9.22 1.27
N VAL A 85 8.08 -7.90 1.03
CA VAL A 85 7.41 -6.88 1.84
C VAL A 85 5.90 -6.92 1.60
N ILE A 86 5.46 -7.10 0.35
CA ILE A 86 4.05 -7.31 0.00
C ILE A 86 3.83 -8.78 -0.39
N MET A 87 3.11 -9.50 0.45
CA MET A 87 2.59 -10.85 0.23
C MET A 87 1.11 -10.83 -0.19
N SER A 88 0.32 -9.86 0.27
CA SER A 88 -1.11 -9.78 -0.08
C SER A 88 -1.34 -9.16 -1.46
N ASN A 89 -2.13 -9.86 -2.27
CA ASN A 89 -2.62 -9.36 -3.55
C ASN A 89 -3.54 -8.14 -3.40
N LYS A 90 -4.36 -8.08 -2.35
CA LYS A 90 -5.27 -6.95 -2.09
C LYS A 90 -4.47 -5.69 -1.73
N VAL A 91 -3.42 -5.83 -0.92
CA VAL A 91 -2.52 -4.71 -0.60
C VAL A 91 -1.75 -4.25 -1.83
N ALA A 92 -1.25 -5.18 -2.67
CA ALA A 92 -0.62 -4.83 -3.94
C ALA A 92 -1.59 -4.05 -4.86
N GLU A 93 -2.80 -4.56 -5.09
CA GLU A 93 -3.81 -3.91 -5.94
C GLU A 93 -4.16 -2.49 -5.46
N VAL A 94 -4.33 -2.30 -4.15
CA VAL A 94 -4.62 -0.99 -3.56
C VAL A 94 -3.44 -0.02 -3.74
N MET A 95 -2.21 -0.47 -3.48
CA MET A 95 -1.01 0.37 -3.68
C MET A 95 -0.70 0.64 -5.15
N GLU A 96 -1.04 -0.25 -6.08
CA GLU A 96 -0.96 0.01 -7.53
C GLU A 96 -2.01 1.05 -7.96
N THR A 97 -3.21 0.99 -7.36
CA THR A 97 -4.37 1.84 -7.69
C THR A 97 -4.23 3.27 -7.16
N VAL A 98 -3.70 3.44 -5.94
CA VAL A 98 -3.44 4.76 -5.34
C VAL A 98 -2.03 5.20 -5.74
N ASP A 99 -1.90 5.99 -6.81
CA ASP A 99 -0.59 6.48 -7.27
C ASP A 99 0.06 7.40 -6.22
N ARG A 100 1.13 6.89 -5.59
CA ARG A 100 1.87 7.56 -4.53
C ARG A 100 2.42 8.93 -4.93
N ALA A 101 2.73 9.16 -6.22
CA ALA A 101 3.24 10.45 -6.68
C ALA A 101 2.24 11.60 -6.52
N LEU A 102 0.94 11.31 -6.40
CA LEU A 102 -0.08 12.33 -6.12
C LEU A 102 0.01 12.88 -4.69
N PHE A 103 0.73 12.21 -3.79
CA PHE A 103 0.80 12.52 -2.36
C PHE A 103 2.17 13.06 -1.91
N VAL A 104 3.05 13.35 -2.87
CA VAL A 104 4.41 13.85 -2.66
C VAL A 104 4.53 15.22 -3.35
N PRO A 105 5.04 16.28 -2.68
CA PRO A 105 5.19 17.59 -3.31
C PRO A 105 6.11 17.56 -4.53
N SER A 106 5.76 18.36 -5.55
CA SER A 106 6.57 18.51 -6.76
C SER A 106 7.95 19.07 -6.42
N GLY A 107 9.01 18.53 -7.06
CA GLY A 107 10.41 18.90 -6.80
C GLY A 107 11.07 18.16 -5.62
N SER A 108 10.35 17.28 -4.93
CA SER A 108 10.91 16.38 -3.91
C SER A 108 11.75 15.25 -4.51
N ALA A 109 12.35 14.43 -3.64
CA ALA A 109 12.94 13.14 -4.03
C ALA A 109 11.90 12.22 -4.71
N SER A 110 12.39 11.18 -5.41
CA SER A 110 11.56 10.22 -6.15
C SER A 110 10.44 9.66 -5.25
N PRO A 111 9.15 9.79 -5.63
CA PRO A 111 8.04 9.31 -4.81
C PRO A 111 7.99 7.77 -4.74
N TYR A 112 8.72 7.08 -5.62
CA TYR A 112 8.69 5.63 -5.81
C TYR A 112 9.93 4.90 -5.27
N ASP A 113 10.88 5.65 -4.72
CA ASP A 113 12.07 5.08 -4.07
C ASP A 113 11.69 4.70 -2.64
N ASP A 114 12.27 3.61 -2.12
CA ASP A 114 11.84 3.05 -0.83
C ASP A 114 12.45 3.81 0.37
N SER A 115 12.06 5.08 0.51
CA SER A 115 12.58 6.01 1.52
C SER A 115 11.51 7.03 1.95
N PRO A 116 11.61 7.61 3.16
CA PRO A 116 10.76 8.73 3.56
C PRO A 116 11.08 9.97 2.73
N VAL A 117 10.04 10.72 2.33
CA VAL A 117 10.18 11.97 1.56
C VAL A 117 9.61 13.13 2.36
N ALA A 118 10.27 14.29 2.36
CA ALA A 118 9.77 15.49 3.04
C ALA A 118 8.49 16.02 2.37
N ILE A 119 7.50 16.42 3.17
CA ILE A 119 6.21 16.96 2.69
C ILE A 119 5.98 18.43 3.08
N GLY A 120 7.02 19.10 3.58
CA GLY A 120 6.92 20.41 4.25
C GLY A 120 6.62 20.27 5.73
N TYR A 121 6.48 21.40 6.43
CA TYR A 121 6.03 21.47 7.84
C TYR A 121 6.80 20.60 8.85
N ASN A 122 8.08 20.31 8.58
CA ASN A 122 8.91 19.36 9.33
C ASN A 122 8.33 17.93 9.40
N ALA A 123 7.47 17.56 8.45
CA ALA A 123 6.86 16.25 8.32
C ALA A 123 7.39 15.49 7.10
N THR A 124 7.23 14.17 7.11
CA THR A 124 7.59 13.28 6.00
C THR A 124 6.42 12.35 5.67
N ILE A 125 6.34 11.94 4.41
CA ILE A 125 5.55 10.76 4.01
C ILE A 125 6.45 9.53 4.13
N SER A 126 6.03 8.55 4.95
CA SER A 126 6.79 7.34 5.24
C SER A 126 7.18 6.56 3.98
N ALA A 127 8.22 5.73 4.09
CA ALA A 127 8.68 4.87 3.00
C ALA A 127 7.55 3.96 2.45
N PRO A 128 7.55 3.63 1.16
CA PRO A 128 6.67 2.63 0.55
C PRO A 128 6.54 1.33 1.36
N HIS A 129 7.63 0.73 1.86
CA HIS A 129 7.55 -0.51 2.66
C HIS A 129 6.76 -0.32 3.96
N MET A 130 6.87 0.83 4.65
CA MET A 130 6.14 1.08 5.89
C MET A 130 4.62 1.12 5.65
N HIS A 131 4.19 1.71 4.53
CA HIS A 131 2.78 1.70 4.14
C HIS A 131 2.30 0.29 3.77
N ALA A 132 3.10 -0.46 3.01
CA ALA A 132 2.82 -1.86 2.68
C ALA A 132 2.66 -2.73 3.94
N THR A 133 3.60 -2.66 4.88
CA THR A 133 3.54 -3.38 6.15
C THR A 133 2.30 -2.98 6.96
N CYS A 134 1.98 -1.69 7.05
CA CYS A 134 0.78 -1.21 7.74
C CYS A 134 -0.52 -1.77 7.12
N LEU A 135 -0.65 -1.71 5.79
CA LEU A 135 -1.83 -2.21 5.08
C LEU A 135 -2.03 -3.72 5.25
N GLN A 136 -0.94 -4.51 5.32
CA GLN A 136 -1.03 -5.95 5.58
C GLN A 136 -1.39 -6.27 7.03
N LEU A 137 -0.76 -5.60 8.00
CA LEU A 137 -1.06 -5.81 9.43
C LEU A 137 -2.51 -5.48 9.78
N LEU A 138 -3.13 -4.56 9.03
CA LEU A 138 -4.52 -4.15 9.19
C LEU A 138 -5.47 -4.79 8.18
N GLU A 139 -5.03 -5.72 7.32
CA GLU A 139 -5.84 -6.21 6.20
C GLU A 139 -7.17 -6.81 6.64
N GLU A 140 -7.16 -7.67 7.67
CA GLU A 140 -8.36 -8.28 8.27
C GLU A 140 -9.28 -7.26 8.96
N ASN A 141 -8.76 -6.07 9.32
CA ASN A 141 -9.51 -4.96 9.91
C ASN A 141 -9.88 -3.86 8.88
N LEU A 142 -9.47 -4.02 7.63
CA LEU A 142 -9.75 -3.12 6.50
C LEU A 142 -10.54 -3.88 5.44
N GLN A 143 -11.69 -4.43 5.83
CA GLN A 143 -12.59 -5.15 4.94
C GLN A 143 -13.78 -4.29 4.49
N PRO A 144 -14.45 -4.64 3.38
CA PRO A 144 -15.58 -3.87 2.86
C PRO A 144 -16.66 -3.61 3.92
N GLY A 145 -17.04 -2.34 4.09
CA GLY A 145 -18.02 -1.91 5.10
C GLY A 145 -17.44 -1.54 6.47
N MET A 146 -16.15 -1.79 6.73
CA MET A 146 -15.52 -1.44 8.01
C MET A 146 -15.20 0.06 8.14
N HIS A 147 -14.92 0.50 9.37
CA HIS A 147 -14.55 1.87 9.69
C HIS A 147 -13.07 1.94 10.11
N ALA A 148 -12.34 2.97 9.66
CA ALA A 148 -10.93 3.20 10.00
C ALA A 148 -10.65 4.67 10.36
N LEU A 149 -9.66 4.87 11.24
CA LEU A 149 -9.18 6.17 11.68
C LEU A 149 -7.66 6.24 11.46
N ASP A 150 -7.21 7.26 10.75
CA ASP A 150 -5.80 7.50 10.41
C ASP A 150 -5.34 8.79 11.13
N ILE A 151 -4.56 8.65 12.21
CA ILE A 151 -4.12 9.76 13.07
C ILE A 151 -2.72 10.18 12.65
N GLY A 152 -2.55 11.45 12.26
CA GLY A 152 -1.34 11.93 11.58
C GLY A 152 -1.38 11.60 10.09
N SER A 153 -2.54 11.78 9.43
CA SER A 153 -2.74 11.38 8.03
C SER A 153 -1.84 12.09 7.02
N GLY A 154 -1.17 13.18 7.40
CA GLY A 154 -0.20 13.90 6.57
C GLY A 154 -0.80 14.34 5.24
N THR A 155 -0.17 13.97 4.12
CA THR A 155 -0.68 14.23 2.76
C THR A 155 -1.81 13.30 2.30
N GLY A 156 -2.29 12.36 3.13
CA GLY A 156 -3.49 11.55 2.89
C GLY A 156 -3.30 10.22 2.14
N TYR A 157 -2.05 9.77 1.90
CA TYR A 157 -1.77 8.55 1.12
C TYR A 157 -2.36 7.29 1.76
N LEU A 158 -2.04 7.06 3.04
CA LEU A 158 -2.51 5.86 3.75
C LEU A 158 -4.03 5.90 3.96
N THR A 159 -4.58 7.07 4.26
CA THR A 159 -6.03 7.32 4.34
C THR A 159 -6.76 6.94 3.05
N ALA A 160 -6.19 7.28 1.89
CA ALA A 160 -6.73 6.90 0.59
C ALA A 160 -6.66 5.38 0.35
N CYS A 161 -5.56 4.72 0.74
CA CYS A 161 -5.44 3.27 0.66
C CYS A 161 -6.44 2.55 1.57
N PHE A 162 -6.62 2.99 2.82
CA PHE A 162 -7.64 2.46 3.73
C PHE A 162 -9.05 2.60 3.12
N ALA A 163 -9.34 3.73 2.49
CA ALA A 163 -10.64 3.95 1.84
C ALA A 163 -10.90 2.97 0.69
N GLN A 164 -9.88 2.65 -0.12
CA GLN A 164 -10.00 1.62 -1.15
C GLN A 164 -10.23 0.22 -0.55
N MET A 165 -9.62 -0.10 0.60
CA MET A 165 -9.78 -1.40 1.25
C MET A 165 -11.16 -1.61 1.90
N VAL A 166 -11.75 -0.57 2.51
CA VAL A 166 -13.10 -0.64 3.13
C VAL A 166 -14.24 -0.29 2.17
N GLY A 167 -13.93 0.33 1.03
CA GLY A 167 -14.88 0.64 -0.04
C GLY A 167 -16.00 1.63 0.36
N PRO A 168 -16.99 1.85 -0.53
CA PRO A 168 -18.00 2.90 -0.38
C PRO A 168 -19.00 2.63 0.76
N GLN A 169 -19.12 1.39 1.23
CA GLN A 169 -19.98 1.02 2.36
C GLN A 169 -19.29 1.25 3.72
N GLY A 170 -17.96 1.41 3.74
CA GLY A 170 -17.18 1.69 4.94
C GLY A 170 -17.06 3.17 5.24
N ARG A 171 -16.17 3.52 6.19
CA ARG A 171 -15.88 4.92 6.55
C ARG A 171 -14.44 5.11 6.99
N VAL A 172 -13.70 5.98 6.32
CA VAL A 172 -12.34 6.35 6.73
C VAL A 172 -12.29 7.82 7.11
N VAL A 173 -11.66 8.09 8.25
CA VAL A 173 -11.41 9.44 8.76
C VAL A 173 -9.90 9.62 8.92
N GLY A 174 -9.32 10.54 8.13
CA GLY A 174 -7.99 11.07 8.39
C GLY A 174 -8.06 12.25 9.36
N VAL A 175 -7.10 12.34 10.27
CA VAL A 175 -6.95 13.48 11.18
C VAL A 175 -5.50 13.94 11.14
N GLU A 176 -5.30 15.21 10.81
CA GLU A 176 -3.98 15.83 10.68
C GLU A 176 -3.96 17.17 11.42
N HIS A 177 -2.94 17.43 12.23
CA HIS A 177 -2.85 18.61 13.08
C HIS A 177 -2.44 19.89 12.34
N ILE A 178 -1.79 19.75 11.17
CA ILE A 178 -1.38 20.88 10.31
C ILE A 178 -2.49 21.14 9.26
N PRO A 179 -3.22 22.28 9.32
CA PRO A 179 -4.34 22.57 8.41
C PRO A 179 -3.96 22.60 6.93
N GLU A 180 -2.72 22.98 6.63
CA GLU A 180 -2.18 22.99 5.26
C GLU A 180 -1.97 21.58 4.73
N LEU A 181 -1.57 20.62 5.57
CA LEU A 181 -1.48 19.20 5.20
C LEU A 181 -2.87 18.59 5.00
N VAL A 182 -3.87 18.95 5.82
CA VAL A 182 -5.29 18.58 5.58
C VAL A 182 -5.76 19.06 4.21
N SER A 183 -5.45 20.32 3.87
CA SER A 183 -5.84 20.91 2.58
C SER A 183 -5.17 20.17 1.40
N LEU A 184 -3.87 19.90 1.52
CA LEU A 184 -3.13 19.08 0.54
C LEU A 184 -3.69 17.66 0.45
N ALA A 185 -4.05 17.03 1.56
CA ALA A 185 -4.62 15.68 1.58
C ALA A 185 -5.93 15.61 0.81
N ILE A 186 -6.84 16.56 1.05
CA ILE A 186 -8.10 16.68 0.30
C ILE A 186 -7.81 16.85 -1.21
N GLU A 187 -6.89 17.73 -1.59
CA GLU A 187 -6.53 17.97 -2.99
C GLU A 187 -5.90 16.72 -3.67
N ASN A 188 -5.02 16.02 -2.96
CA ASN A 188 -4.35 14.80 -3.45
C ASN A 188 -5.36 13.65 -3.61
N ILE A 189 -6.25 13.47 -2.64
CA ILE A 189 -7.32 12.47 -2.67
C ILE A 189 -8.27 12.74 -3.85
N GLN A 190 -8.65 14.00 -4.11
CA GLN A 190 -9.48 14.40 -5.27
C GLN A 190 -8.85 14.06 -6.63
N LYS A 191 -7.52 14.00 -6.72
CA LYS A 191 -6.78 13.58 -7.93
C LYS A 191 -6.57 12.07 -8.02
N SER A 192 -6.76 11.35 -6.92
CA SER A 192 -6.51 9.91 -6.78
C SER A 192 -7.72 9.04 -7.16
N ALA A 193 -7.54 7.72 -7.17
CA ALA A 193 -8.63 6.76 -7.29
C ALA A 193 -9.68 6.86 -6.17
N ALA A 194 -9.35 7.45 -5.01
CA ALA A 194 -10.26 7.61 -3.87
C ALA A 194 -11.16 8.86 -3.96
N ALA A 195 -11.10 9.62 -5.05
CA ALA A 195 -11.87 10.86 -5.24
C ALA A 195 -13.39 10.68 -5.11
N THR A 196 -13.94 9.52 -5.52
CA THR A 196 -15.38 9.21 -5.35
C THR A 196 -15.75 9.01 -3.88
N LEU A 197 -14.89 8.33 -3.12
CA LEU A 197 -15.09 8.05 -1.69
C LEU A 197 -15.01 9.33 -0.85
N LEU A 198 -14.22 10.31 -1.29
CA LEU A 198 -14.23 11.65 -0.67
C LEU A 198 -15.51 12.41 -0.99
N LYS A 199 -16.07 12.22 -2.19
CA LYS A 199 -17.28 12.92 -2.65
C LYS A 199 -18.57 12.35 -2.05
N ASP A 200 -18.65 11.03 -1.86
CA ASP A 200 -19.79 10.38 -1.20
C ASP A 200 -19.76 10.48 0.34
N GLY A 201 -18.61 10.87 0.90
CA GLY A 201 -18.42 11.06 2.33
C GLY A 201 -18.08 9.78 3.09
N SER A 202 -17.73 8.69 2.40
CA SER A 202 -17.14 7.48 3.00
C SER A 202 -15.64 7.64 3.28
N LEU A 203 -14.99 8.67 2.76
CA LEU A 203 -13.66 9.16 3.14
C LEU A 203 -13.75 10.64 3.52
N SER A 204 -13.06 11.05 4.57
CA SER A 204 -12.93 12.46 4.96
C SER A 204 -11.60 12.70 5.68
N VAL A 205 -11.07 13.93 5.62
CA VAL A 205 -9.85 14.35 6.33
C VAL A 205 -10.15 15.65 7.09
N HIS A 206 -9.75 15.72 8.36
CA HIS A 206 -10.09 16.83 9.27
C HIS A 206 -8.87 17.40 9.98
N ALA A 207 -8.91 18.68 10.30
CA ALA A 207 -7.90 19.32 11.14
C ALA A 207 -8.02 18.89 12.60
N GLY A 208 -6.99 18.23 13.12
CA GLY A 208 -6.85 17.88 14.52
C GLY A 208 -6.37 19.07 15.34
N GLY A 209 -7.28 19.77 16.01
CA GLY A 209 -6.90 20.66 17.12
C GLY A 209 -6.47 19.87 18.37
N MET A 210 -6.64 20.44 19.57
CA MET A 210 -6.79 19.58 20.76
C MET A 210 -8.05 18.74 20.56
N ILE A 211 -7.89 17.46 20.18
CA ILE A 211 -9.01 16.56 19.94
C ILE A 211 -9.64 16.20 21.29
N SER A 212 -10.67 16.96 21.68
CA SER A 212 -11.41 16.74 22.92
C SER A 212 -12.28 15.47 22.88
N LYS A 213 -12.56 14.93 21.69
CA LYS A 213 -13.35 13.72 21.50
C LYS A 213 -13.06 13.04 20.15
N ILE A 214 -12.56 11.80 20.20
CA ILE A 214 -12.63 10.86 19.07
C ILE A 214 -13.86 10.00 19.33
N SER A 215 -14.83 10.01 18.41
CA SER A 215 -16.06 9.20 18.53
C SER A 215 -16.01 8.06 17.50
N VAL A 216 -15.42 6.93 17.88
CA VAL A 216 -15.46 5.71 17.08
C VAL A 216 -16.80 5.03 17.31
N ASN A 217 -17.77 5.24 16.41
CA ASN A 217 -18.94 4.37 16.33
C ASN A 217 -18.52 3.08 15.62
N LEU A 218 -18.12 2.10 16.42
CA LEU A 218 -18.20 0.70 16.04
C LEU A 218 -19.70 0.37 15.89
N LYS A 219 -20.07 -0.28 14.79
CA LYS A 219 -21.36 -0.98 14.73
C LYS A 219 -21.15 -2.34 15.36
N ASP A 220 -22.03 -2.70 16.29
CA ASP A 220 -22.14 -4.06 16.83
C ASP A 220 -22.57 -5.07 15.75
#